data_AF-A0A7R9ABR6-F1
#
_entry.id   AF-A0A7R9ABR6-F1
#
_cell.length_a   1.000
_cell.length_b   1.000
_cell.length_c   1.000
_cell.angle_alpha   90.00
_cell.angle_beta   90.00
_cell.angle_gamma   90.00
#
_symmetry.space_group_name_H-M   'P 1'
#
loop_
_entity.id
_entity.type
_entity.pdbx_description
1 polymer ?
#
loop_
_entity_poly.entity_id
_entity_poly.type
_entity_poly.pdbx_seq_one_letter_code
_entity_poly.pdbx_strand_id
1 'polypeptide(L)'
;MENNKCKTLMAQHFNIIERQICAGFDSGLYDACQGDSGGPMVVRKNGRYIVAGIVSVGVGCARPKLPGVYTNVAQYLDWIVENAKV
;
A
#
# COMPACT_ATOMS: atom_id res chain seq x y z
N MET A 1 -8.75 -4.43 3.29
CA MET A 1 -9.56 -4.31 2.06
C MET A 1 -8.97 -5.23 0.99
N GLU A 2 -9.79 -5.85 0.14
CA GLU A 2 -9.32 -6.71 -0.95
C GLU A 2 -8.84 -5.91 -2.18
N ASN A 3 -7.82 -6.42 -2.89
CA ASN A 3 -7.21 -5.73 -4.03
C ASN A 3 -8.18 -5.52 -5.21
N ASN A 4 -9.08 -6.47 -5.50
CA ASN A 4 -10.04 -6.31 -6.59
C ASN A 4 -11.02 -5.16 -6.32
N LYS A 5 -11.50 -5.05 -5.07
CA LYS A 5 -12.34 -3.93 -4.65
C LYS A 5 -11.61 -2.60 -4.80
N CYS A 6 -10.36 -2.54 -4.35
CA CYS A 6 -9.55 -1.34 -4.51
C CYS A 6 -9.35 -0.94 -5.98
N LYS A 7 -9.05 -1.90 -6.85
CA LYS A 7 -8.94 -1.68 -8.31
C LYS A 7 -10.21 -1.03 -8.85
N THR A 8 -11.39 -1.53 -8.48
CA THR A 8 -12.67 -0.95 -8.90
C THR A 8 -12.86 0.47 -8.36
N LEU A 9 -12.57 0.70 -7.08
CA LEU A 9 -12.73 2.01 -6.43
C LEU A 9 -11.79 3.08 -7.01
N MET A 10 -10.58 2.69 -7.38
CA MET A 10 -9.53 3.62 -7.84
C MET A 10 -9.45 3.76 -9.36
N ALA A 11 -10.24 2.99 -10.12
CA ALA A 11 -10.16 2.92 -11.59
C ALA A 11 -10.31 4.28 -12.30
N GLN A 12 -11.04 5.23 -11.70
CA GLN A 12 -11.21 6.59 -12.24
C GLN A 12 -10.00 7.52 -12.00
N HIS A 13 -9.08 7.13 -11.13
CA HIS A 13 -7.94 7.95 -10.74
C HIS A 13 -6.62 7.43 -11.31
N PHE A 14 -6.40 6.11 -11.24
CA PHE A 14 -5.22 5.48 -11.83
C PHE A 14 -5.38 3.95 -11.92
N ASN A 15 -4.61 3.34 -12.82
CA ASN A 15 -4.59 1.89 -13.00
C ASN A 15 -3.69 1.23 -11.94
N ILE A 16 -4.26 0.34 -11.13
CA ILE A 16 -3.51 -0.40 -10.11
C ILE A 16 -2.97 -1.69 -10.70
N ILE A 17 -1.65 -1.82 -10.68
CA ILE A 17 -0.92 -2.99 -11.19
C ILE A 17 -0.60 -3.99 -10.06
N GLU A 18 -0.16 -5.19 -10.41
CA GLU A 18 0.15 -6.27 -9.45
C GLU A 18 1.27 -5.93 -8.47
N ARG A 19 2.15 -5.00 -8.85
CA ARG A 19 3.24 -4.48 -8.01
C ARG A 19 2.76 -3.50 -6.93
N GLN A 20 1.45 -3.30 -6.80
CA GLN A 20 0.82 -2.44 -5.82
C GLN A 20 -0.14 -3.24 -4.94
N ILE A 21 -0.33 -2.77 -3.71
CA ILE A 21 -1.26 -3.32 -2.72
C ILE A 21 -2.04 -2.17 -2.09
N CYS A 22 -3.30 -2.40 -1.77
CA CYS A 22 -4.11 -1.36 -1.14
C CYS A 22 -4.34 -1.60 0.34
N ALA A 23 -4.41 -0.50 1.09
CA ALA A 23 -4.79 -0.52 2.49
C ALA A 23 -5.69 0.68 2.81
N GLY A 24 -6.62 0.46 3.73
CA GLY A 24 -7.64 1.44 4.09
C GLY A 24 -8.96 0.77 4.44
N PHE A 25 -9.86 1.56 5.00
CA PHE A 25 -11.23 1.15 5.34
C PHE A 25 -12.21 1.82 4.38
N ASP A 26 -13.32 1.14 4.08
CA ASP A 26 -14.35 1.70 3.18
C ASP A 26 -14.93 3.02 3.71
N SER A 27 -14.98 3.18 5.03
CA SER A 27 -15.43 4.38 5.72
C SER A 27 -14.40 5.51 5.74
N GLY A 28 -13.19 5.29 5.22
CA GLY A 28 -12.05 6.21 5.40
C GLY A 28 -11.38 6.02 6.76
N LEU A 29 -11.19 7.11 7.51
CA LEU A 29 -10.64 7.17 8.88
C LEU A 29 -9.10 7.23 8.96
N TYR A 30 -8.42 6.17 8.54
CA TYR A 30 -6.96 6.06 8.68
C TYR A 30 -6.33 5.84 7.31
N ASP A 31 -5.30 6.63 7.03
CA ASP A 31 -4.55 6.57 5.79
C ASP A 31 -3.19 7.23 5.98
N ALA A 32 -2.25 6.89 5.10
CA ALA A 32 -1.05 7.70 4.91
C ALA A 32 -1.43 9.00 4.19
N CYS A 33 -0.59 10.03 4.32
CA CYS A 33 -0.85 11.32 3.70
C CYS A 33 0.38 11.92 3.02
N GLN A 34 0.23 13.16 2.56
CA GLN A 34 1.31 13.90 1.91
C GLN A 34 2.48 14.05 2.88
N GLY A 35 3.69 13.72 2.41
CA GLY A 35 4.90 13.70 3.21
C GLY A 35 5.27 12.31 3.77
N ASP A 36 4.34 11.35 3.77
CA ASP A 36 4.62 9.98 4.26
C ASP A 36 5.24 9.07 3.18
N SER A 37 5.38 9.55 1.94
CA SER A 37 5.92 8.78 0.81
C SER A 37 7.26 8.12 1.16
N GLY A 38 7.38 6.82 0.89
CA GLY A 38 8.54 6.01 1.28
C GLY A 38 8.45 5.39 2.68
N GLY A 39 7.47 5.81 3.50
CA GLY A 39 7.22 5.23 4.81
C GLY A 39 6.77 3.75 4.75
N PRO A 40 7.07 2.95 5.79
CA PRO A 40 6.71 1.54 5.81
C PRO A 40 5.25 1.31 6.24
N MET A 41 4.53 0.48 5.49
CA MET A 41 3.29 -0.14 5.93
C MET A 41 3.59 -1.52 6.51
N VAL A 42 3.39 -1.68 7.82
CA VAL A 42 3.72 -2.92 8.54
C VAL A 42 2.48 -3.75 8.88
N VAL A 43 2.61 -5.07 8.80
CA VAL A 43 1.60 -6.03 9.28
C VAL A 43 2.22 -6.90 10.37
N ARG A 44 1.40 -7.27 11.37
CA ARG A 44 1.84 -8.17 12.44
C ARG A 44 1.45 -9.61 12.09
N LYS A 45 2.43 -10.50 11.93
CA LYS A 45 2.23 -11.92 11.66
C LYS A 45 3.13 -12.75 12.57
N ASN A 46 2.57 -13.73 13.27
CA ASN A 46 3.30 -14.63 14.19
C ASN A 46 4.19 -13.87 15.20
N GLY A 47 3.67 -12.78 15.77
CA GLY A 47 4.38 -11.95 16.75
C GLY A 47 5.45 -11.01 16.17
N ARG A 48 5.69 -11.01 14.85
CA ARG A 48 6.68 -10.15 14.18
C ARG A 48 6.00 -9.08 13.33
N TYR A 49 6.64 -7.92 13.24
CA TYR A 49 6.28 -6.89 12.27
C TYR A 49 6.98 -7.17 10.93
N ILE A 50 6.22 -7.13 9.85
CA ILE A 50 6.68 -7.37 8.50
C ILE A 50 6.33 -6.13 7.66
N VAL A 51 7.29 -5.58 6.93
CA VAL A 51 7.04 -4.52 5.96
C VAL A 51 6.33 -5.14 4.76
N ALA A 52 5.03 -4.88 4.64
CA ALA A 52 4.21 -5.41 3.55
C ALA A 52 4.07 -4.44 2.39
N GLY A 53 4.20 -3.14 2.65
CA GLY A 53 4.16 -2.13 1.61
C GLY A 53 4.93 -0.86 1.93
N ILE A 54 5.05 -0.01 0.92
CA ILE A 54 5.70 1.29 0.99
C ILE A 54 4.69 2.35 0.55
N VAL A 55 4.51 3.41 1.34
CA VAL A 55 3.59 4.52 1.02
C VAL A 55 3.96 5.10 -0.34
N SER A 56 2.97 5.17 -1.24
CA SER A 56 3.20 5.57 -2.63
C SER A 56 2.21 6.65 -3.09
N VAL A 57 0.93 6.31 -3.23
CA VAL A 57 -0.07 7.21 -3.85
C VAL A 57 -1.47 7.02 -3.27
N GLY A 58 -2.26 8.08 -3.31
CA GLY A 58 -3.65 8.10 -2.86
C GLY A 58 -4.39 9.33 -3.40
N VAL A 59 -5.71 9.39 -3.20
CA VAL A 59 -6.55 10.52 -3.63
C VAL A 59 -7.08 11.23 -2.39
N GLY A 60 -6.38 12.28 -1.97
CA GLY A 60 -6.56 12.82 -0.62
C GLY A 60 -6.12 11.81 0.44
N CYS A 61 -6.49 12.05 1.69
CA CYS A 61 -6.12 11.20 2.83
C CYS A 61 -7.38 10.80 3.59
N ALA A 62 -7.48 9.52 3.98
CA ALA A 62 -8.53 8.98 4.84
C ALA A 62 -9.96 9.19 4.31
N ARG A 63 -10.11 9.27 2.98
CA ARG A 63 -11.40 9.51 2.34
C ARG A 63 -12.22 8.20 2.22
N PRO A 64 -13.53 8.24 2.47
CA PRO A 64 -14.38 7.09 2.24
C PRO A 64 -14.25 6.57 0.81
N LYS A 65 -14.14 5.25 0.66
CA LYS A 65 -14.01 4.53 -0.63
C LYS A 65 -12.78 4.93 -1.47
N LEU A 66 -11.84 5.70 -0.92
CA LEU A 66 -10.60 6.11 -1.60
C LEU A 66 -9.40 5.65 -0.76
N PRO A 67 -9.06 4.36 -0.83
CA PRO A 67 -7.97 3.80 -0.06
C PRO A 67 -6.59 4.27 -0.53
N GLY A 68 -5.61 4.22 0.38
CA GLY A 68 -4.21 4.37 0.04
C GLY A 68 -3.70 3.19 -0.80
N VAL A 69 -2.81 3.48 -1.74
CA VAL A 69 -2.15 2.51 -2.61
C VAL A 69 -0.65 2.54 -2.35
N TYR A 70 -0.12 1.37 -2.05
CA TYR A 70 1.23 1.14 -1.58
C TYR A 70 1.98 0.28 -2.59
N THR A 71 3.30 0.42 -2.66
CA THR A 71 4.14 -0.56 -3.37
C THR A 71 4.05 -1.89 -2.63
N ASN A 72 3.82 -3.00 -3.34
CA ASN A 72 3.73 -4.33 -2.75
C ASN A 72 5.15 -4.91 -2.56
N VAL A 73 5.70 -4.86 -1.34
CA VAL A 73 7.08 -5.29 -1.06
C VAL A 73 7.34 -6.73 -1.46
N ALA A 74 6.33 -7.61 -1.35
CA ALA A 74 6.46 -9.01 -1.73
C ALA A 74 6.84 -9.20 -3.21
N GLN A 75 6.47 -8.26 -4.09
CA GLN A 75 6.76 -8.29 -5.53
C GLN A 75 8.17 -7.80 -5.87
N TYR A 76 8.93 -7.30 -4.89
CA TYR A 76 10.27 -6.75 -5.07
C TYR A 76 11.32 -7.46 -4.22
N LEU A 77 10.98 -8.57 -3.56
CA LEU A 77 11.91 -9.26 -2.65
C LEU A 77 13.21 -9.68 -3.34
N ASP A 78 13.14 -10.22 -4.56
CA ASP A 78 14.34 -10.64 -5.30
C ASP A 78 15.27 -9.45 -5.57
N TRP A 79 14.72 -8.33 -6.05
CA TRP A 79 15.47 -7.09 -6.27
C TRP A 79 16.05 -6.54 -4.96
N ILE A 80 15.28 -6.55 -3.88
CA ILE A 80 15.75 -6.10 -2.56
C ILE A 80 16.92 -6.98 -2.10
N VAL A 81 16.79 -8.32 -2.16
CA VAL A 81 17.83 -9.25 -1.71
C VAL A 81 19.10 -9.12 -2.55
N GLU A 82 18.98 -8.89 -3.86
CA GLU A 82 20.12 -8.69 -4.74
C GLU A 82 20.89 -7.39 -4.43
N ASN A 83 20.18 -6.33 -4.02
CA ASN A 83 20.76 -4.98 -3.85
C ASN A 83 21.04 -4.60 -2.39
N ALA A 84 20.38 -5.23 -1.42
CA ALA A 84 20.61 -5.06 0.00
C ALA A 84 21.78 -5.95 0.44
N LYS A 85 23.00 -5.52 0.11
CA LYS A 85 24.21 -6.10 0.70
C LYS A 85 24.34 -5.57 2.13
N VAL A 86 24.20 -6.47 3.10
CA VAL A 86 24.53 -6.20 4.50
C VAL A 86 25.87 -6.87 4.81
#